data_AF-A0A1Q6R0L4-F1
#
_entry.id   AF-A0A1Q6R0L4-F1
#
_cell.length_a   1.000
_cell.length_b   1.000
_cell.length_c   1.000
_cell.angle_alpha   90.00
_cell.angle_beta   90.00
_cell.angle_gamma   90.00
#
_symmetry.space_group_name_H-M   'P 1'
#
loop_
_entity.id
_entity.type
_entity.pdbx_description
1 polymer ?
#
loop_
_entity_poly.entity_id
_entity_poly.type
_entity_poly.pdbx_seq_one_letter_code
_entity_poly.pdbx_strand_id
1 'polypeptide(L)'
;MGLYDAVDRGGAGRKKEKTLRRPLLIAAAILAAVIALIAWSCRYFFQYRSWVSDLTEATRYARRTGAFTVTVAGAAAEADADDLSDLLRLIASSGAGRLGGAPDETPYITVDYGSGMVLDIWKVPLENPANSWAEGPFFRFTRPDGKTYGYDTDQIPFTMITRLFS
;
A
#
# COMPACT_ATOMS: atom_id res chain seq x y z
N MET A 1 -48.01 -40.23 55.40
CA MET A 1 -47.80 -39.43 54.18
C MET A 1 -46.72 -38.40 54.47
N GLY A 2 -45.51 -38.58 53.95
CA GLY A 2 -44.45 -37.57 54.00
C GLY A 2 -44.47 -36.76 52.71
N LEU A 3 -44.77 -35.47 52.80
CA LEU A 3 -45.04 -34.60 51.64
C LEU A 3 -43.80 -34.20 50.82
N TYR A 4 -42.62 -34.78 51.10
CA TYR A 4 -41.32 -34.32 50.57
C TYR A 4 -40.40 -35.44 50.07
N ASP A 5 -40.92 -36.64 49.78
CA ASP A 5 -40.10 -37.80 49.37
C ASP A 5 -40.20 -38.12 47.86
N ALA A 6 -40.47 -37.10 47.04
CA ALA A 6 -40.54 -37.25 45.58
C ALA A 6 -39.83 -36.09 44.85
N VAL A 7 -38.76 -35.54 45.43
CA VAL A 7 -37.80 -34.76 44.63
C VAL A 7 -36.70 -35.71 44.20
N ASP A 8 -37.00 -36.35 43.08
CA ASP A 8 -36.14 -37.18 42.26
C ASP A 8 -34.72 -36.60 42.14
N ARG A 9 -33.80 -37.13 42.94
CA ARG A 9 -32.35 -37.05 42.71
C ARG A 9 -32.01 -38.01 41.57
N GLY A 10 -32.34 -37.60 40.35
CA GLY A 10 -32.29 -38.48 39.17
C GLY A 10 -31.78 -37.80 37.91
N GLY A 11 -30.64 -37.11 37.97
CA GLY A 11 -29.73 -36.98 36.82
C GLY A 11 -30.21 -36.25 35.57
N ALA A 12 -30.30 -34.91 35.60
CA ALA A 12 -30.10 -34.10 34.39
C ALA A 12 -28.62 -33.70 34.29
N GLY A 13 -27.81 -34.69 33.89
CA GLY A 13 -26.36 -34.60 33.85
C GLY A 13 -25.83 -33.37 33.12
N ARG A 14 -24.86 -32.71 33.75
CA ARG A 14 -23.50 -32.48 33.22
C ARG A 14 -23.29 -32.89 31.74
N LYS A 15 -23.96 -32.22 30.81
CA LYS A 15 -23.72 -32.34 29.35
C LYS A 15 -23.80 -31.01 28.61
N LYS A 16 -23.86 -29.88 29.31
CA LYS A 16 -23.85 -28.53 28.68
C LYS A 16 -22.46 -27.92 28.50
N GLU A 17 -21.40 -28.56 29.01
CA GLU A 17 -20.03 -28.02 28.88
C GLU A 17 -19.34 -28.37 27.56
N LYS A 18 -19.66 -29.51 26.93
CA LYS A 18 -18.99 -29.94 25.68
C LYS A 18 -19.67 -29.39 24.42
N THR A 19 -20.94 -29.02 24.50
CA THR A 19 -21.74 -28.53 23.35
C THR A 19 -21.51 -27.05 23.06
N LEU A 20 -21.16 -26.23 24.07
CA LEU A 20 -20.90 -24.79 23.91
C LEU A 20 -19.45 -24.45 23.56
N ARG A 21 -18.50 -25.34 23.91
CA ARG A 21 -17.07 -25.15 23.56
C ARG A 21 -16.83 -25.12 22.05
N ARG A 22 -17.52 -25.98 21.29
CA ARG A 22 -17.40 -26.03 19.82
C ARG A 22 -17.83 -24.73 19.12
N PRO A 23 -19.03 -24.18 19.35
CA PRO A 23 -19.42 -22.90 18.74
C PRO A 23 -18.55 -21.74 19.25
N LEU A 24 -18.10 -21.76 20.51
CA LEU A 24 -17.18 -20.75 21.03
C LEU A 24 -15.82 -20.79 20.31
N LEU A 25 -15.28 -21.98 20.05
CA LEU A 25 -14.03 -22.15 19.29
C LEU A 25 -14.19 -21.69 17.83
N ILE A 26 -15.34 -21.97 17.20
CA ILE A 26 -15.64 -21.48 15.85
C ILE A 26 -15.72 -19.95 15.85
N ALA A 27 -16.42 -19.34 16.81
CA ALA A 27 -16.50 -17.89 16.94
C ALA A 27 -15.12 -17.26 17.18
N ALA A 28 -14.29 -17.86 18.03
CA ALA A 28 -12.91 -17.42 18.27
C ALA A 28 -12.04 -17.54 17.01
N ALA A 29 -12.19 -18.61 16.23
CA ALA A 29 -11.47 -18.79 14.96
C ALA A 29 -11.89 -17.75 13.91
N ILE A 30 -13.19 -17.44 13.82
CA ILE A 30 -13.70 -16.38 12.94
C ILE A 30 -13.13 -15.02 13.38
N LEU A 31 -13.16 -14.71 14.68
CA LEU A 31 -12.61 -13.46 15.19
C LEU A 31 -11.11 -13.33 14.89
N ALA A 32 -10.35 -14.41 15.09
CA ALA A 32 -8.92 -14.44 14.76
C ALA A 32 -8.68 -14.21 13.25
N ALA A 33 -9.48 -14.82 12.38
CA ALA A 33 -9.41 -14.60 10.93
C ALA A 33 -9.72 -13.14 10.57
N VAL A 34 -10.74 -12.54 11.18
CA VAL A 34 -11.09 -11.12 10.96
C VAL A 34 -9.96 -10.21 11.44
N ILE A 35 -9.39 -10.44 12.63
CA ILE A 35 -8.25 -9.65 13.14
C ILE A 35 -7.04 -9.79 12.20
N ALA A 36 -6.75 -10.99 11.69
CA ALA A 36 -5.67 -11.20 10.73
C ALA A 36 -5.89 -10.41 9.43
N LEU A 37 -7.11 -10.42 8.88
CA LEU A 37 -7.47 -9.63 7.69
C LEU A 37 -7.37 -8.12 7.92
N ILE A 38 -7.78 -7.65 9.11
CA ILE A 38 -7.64 -6.23 9.50
C ILE A 38 -6.16 -5.88 9.63
N ALA A 39 -5.35 -6.70 10.33
CA ALA A 39 -3.92 -6.46 10.49
C ALA A 39 -3.19 -6.42 9.14
N TRP A 40 -3.55 -7.32 8.22
CA TRP A 40 -3.03 -7.32 6.86
C TRP A 40 -3.39 -6.03 6.11
N SER A 41 -4.66 -5.64 6.14
CA SER A 41 -5.14 -4.41 5.49
C SER A 41 -4.52 -3.15 6.09
N CYS A 42 -4.40 -3.09 7.42
CA CYS A 42 -3.72 -1.99 8.11
C CYS A 42 -2.25 -1.93 7.72
N ARG A 43 -1.54 -3.07 7.68
CA ARG A 43 -0.14 -3.13 7.26
C ARG A 43 0.04 -2.59 5.85
N TYR A 44 -0.88 -2.87 4.93
CA TYR A 44 -0.86 -2.30 3.58
C TYR A 44 -1.01 -0.78 3.60
N PHE A 45 -2.06 -0.30 4.28
CA PHE A 45 -2.39 1.13 4.37
C PHE A 45 -1.27 1.94 5.07
N PHE A 46 -0.70 1.41 6.14
CA PHE A 46 0.40 2.06 6.86
C PHE A 46 1.68 2.14 6.04
N GLN A 47 1.98 1.13 5.21
CA GLN A 47 3.16 1.17 4.33
C GLN A 47 3.03 2.27 3.28
N TYR A 48 1.89 2.36 2.58
CA TYR A 48 1.62 3.45 1.64
C TYR A 48 1.75 4.82 2.32
N ARG A 49 1.16 4.99 3.51
CA ARG A 49 1.16 6.29 4.19
C ARG A 49 2.54 6.69 4.71
N SER A 50 3.34 5.72 5.19
CA SER A 50 4.75 5.96 5.52
C SER A 50 5.52 6.38 4.29
N TRP A 51 5.31 5.71 3.16
CA TRP A 51 5.97 6.04 1.91
C TRP A 51 5.63 7.44 1.40
N VAL A 52 4.33 7.81 1.33
CA VAL A 52 3.91 9.16 0.92
C VAL A 52 4.51 10.23 1.85
N SER A 53 4.63 9.93 3.14
CA SER A 53 5.27 10.84 4.10
C SER A 53 6.74 11.07 3.76
N ASP A 54 7.49 10.01 3.42
CA ASP A 54 8.90 10.15 3.05
C ASP A 54 9.06 10.85 1.71
N LEU A 55 8.22 10.52 0.72
CA LEU A 55 8.21 11.19 -0.57
C LEU A 55 7.93 12.69 -0.39
N THR A 56 6.99 13.04 0.50
CA THR A 56 6.71 14.44 0.85
C THR A 56 7.92 15.13 1.45
N GLU A 57 8.65 14.46 2.35
CA GLU A 57 9.87 15.01 2.94
C GLU A 57 11.00 15.15 1.90
N ALA A 58 11.14 14.18 0.99
CA ALA A 58 12.08 14.21 -0.12
C ALA A 58 11.81 15.41 -1.04
N THR A 59 10.56 15.61 -1.46
CA THR A 59 10.15 16.77 -2.28
C THR A 59 10.41 18.09 -1.54
N ARG A 60 10.14 18.16 -0.22
CA ARG A 60 10.45 19.35 0.59
C ARG A 60 11.95 19.60 0.72
N TYR A 61 12.75 18.56 0.82
CA TYR A 61 14.21 18.66 0.86
C TYR A 61 14.75 19.19 -0.47
N ALA A 62 14.34 18.58 -1.58
CA ALA A 62 14.70 19.01 -2.94
C ALA A 62 14.31 20.49 -3.17
N ARG A 63 13.10 20.89 -2.78
CA ARG A 63 12.64 22.29 -2.87
C ARG A 63 13.47 23.27 -2.03
N ARG A 64 13.87 22.87 -0.82
CA ARG A 64 14.66 23.74 0.08
C ARG A 64 16.10 23.91 -0.37
N THR A 65 16.69 22.87 -0.94
CA THR A 65 18.12 22.83 -1.27
C THR A 65 18.40 23.12 -2.75
N GLY A 66 17.41 22.91 -3.62
CA GLY A 66 17.60 22.86 -5.07
C GLY A 66 18.41 21.64 -5.54
N ALA A 67 18.76 20.72 -4.64
CA ALA A 67 19.55 19.55 -4.95
C ALA A 67 18.62 18.40 -5.35
N PHE A 68 18.33 18.30 -6.64
CA PHE A 68 17.67 17.13 -7.23
C PHE A 68 18.06 17.02 -8.71
N THR A 69 17.91 15.82 -9.26
CA THR A 69 18.07 15.58 -10.70
C THR A 69 16.93 14.74 -11.23
N VAL A 70 16.42 15.12 -12.39
CA VAL A 70 15.41 14.34 -13.11
C VAL A 70 16.03 13.80 -14.38
N THR A 71 15.87 12.50 -14.61
CA THR A 71 16.26 11.83 -15.85
C THR A 71 15.01 11.29 -16.52
N VAL A 72 14.78 11.63 -17.79
CA VAL A 72 13.68 11.14 -18.61
C VAL A 72 14.26 10.43 -19.82
N ALA A 73 13.85 9.18 -20.05
CA ALA A 73 14.34 8.32 -21.13
C ALA A 73 15.89 8.28 -21.22
N GLY A 74 16.57 8.32 -20.07
CA GLY A 74 18.04 8.30 -19.97
C GLY A 74 18.74 9.64 -20.20
N ALA A 75 18.01 10.72 -20.48
CA ALA A 75 18.55 12.07 -20.60
C ALA A 75 18.19 12.95 -19.40
N ALA A 76 19.07 13.87 -19.01
CA ALA A 76 18.73 14.87 -18.01
C ALA A 76 17.56 15.72 -18.51
N ALA A 77 16.52 15.84 -17.68
CA ALA A 77 15.37 16.69 -17.95
C ALA A 77 15.48 17.97 -17.12
N GLU A 78 15.11 19.09 -17.72
CA GLU A 78 14.90 20.33 -16.98
C GLU A 78 13.60 20.17 -16.18
N ALA A 79 13.69 20.38 -14.87
CA ALA A 79 12.57 20.28 -13.95
C ALA A 79 12.82 21.22 -12.79
N ASP A 80 11.75 21.81 -12.25
CA ASP A 80 11.81 22.65 -11.07
C ASP A 80 11.13 21.98 -9.85
N ALA A 81 11.14 22.69 -8.71
CA ALA A 81 10.56 22.16 -7.49
C ALA A 81 9.02 22.13 -7.50
N ASP A 82 8.37 22.89 -8.39
CA ASP A 82 6.93 22.85 -8.59
C ASP A 82 6.54 21.61 -9.41
N ASP A 83 7.33 21.20 -10.40
CA ASP A 83 7.14 19.92 -11.12
C ASP A 83 7.18 18.71 -10.16
N LEU A 84 8.14 18.70 -9.24
CA LEU A 84 8.22 17.66 -8.20
C LEU A 84 7.03 17.70 -7.23
N SER A 85 6.51 18.89 -6.96
CA SER A 85 5.35 19.09 -6.09
C SER A 85 4.08 18.61 -6.76
N ASP A 86 3.94 18.82 -8.07
CA ASP A 86 2.82 18.35 -8.86
C ASP A 86 2.87 16.84 -9.07
N LEU A 87 4.06 16.26 -9.29
CA LEU A 87 4.24 14.80 -9.29
C LEU A 87 3.79 14.18 -7.95
N LEU A 88 4.22 14.76 -6.82
CA LEU A 88 3.78 14.31 -5.50
C LEU A 88 2.25 14.39 -5.33
N ARG A 89 1.62 15.46 -5.82
CA ARG A 89 0.15 15.60 -5.76
C ARG A 89 -0.55 14.55 -6.60
N LEU A 90 -0.09 14.28 -7.83
CA LEU A 90 -0.64 13.22 -8.68
C LEU A 90 -0.55 11.87 -7.99
N ILE A 91 0.63 11.52 -7.48
CA ILE A 91 0.87 10.29 -6.74
C ILE A 91 -0.07 10.19 -5.52
N ALA A 92 -0.10 11.22 -4.67
CA ALA A 92 -0.86 11.19 -3.42
C ALA A 92 -2.37 11.10 -3.66
N SER A 93 -2.87 11.74 -4.73
CA SER A 93 -4.28 11.71 -5.12
C SER A 93 -4.72 10.38 -5.73
N SER A 94 -3.81 9.64 -6.38
CA SER A 94 -4.10 8.32 -6.94
C SER A 94 -4.34 7.24 -5.89
N GLY A 95 -3.88 7.47 -4.66
CA GLY A 95 -3.97 6.49 -3.59
C GLY A 95 -2.99 5.33 -3.76
N ALA A 96 -3.20 4.30 -2.94
CA ALA A 96 -2.39 3.08 -3.04
C ALA A 96 -2.83 2.28 -4.27
N GLY A 97 -1.92 2.08 -5.22
CA GLY A 97 -2.12 1.12 -6.31
C GLY A 97 -1.66 -0.28 -5.92
N ARG A 98 -1.55 -1.20 -6.88
CA ARG A 98 -1.26 -2.62 -6.66
C ARG A 98 0.23 -2.87 -6.47
N LEU A 99 0.59 -3.50 -5.35
CA LEU A 99 1.98 -3.85 -5.05
C LEU A 99 2.55 -4.84 -6.07
N GLY A 100 3.80 -4.64 -6.47
CA GLY A 100 4.50 -5.51 -7.41
C GLY A 100 6.01 -5.37 -7.32
N GLY A 101 6.71 -6.27 -8.02
CA GLY A 101 8.14 -6.12 -8.28
C GLY A 101 8.36 -5.09 -9.38
N ALA A 102 9.44 -4.31 -9.28
CA ALA A 102 9.82 -3.41 -10.36
C ALA A 102 10.23 -4.22 -11.60
N PRO A 103 9.96 -3.72 -12.81
CA PRO A 103 10.47 -4.32 -14.03
C PRO A 103 12.01 -4.38 -14.05
N ASP A 104 12.56 -5.36 -14.76
CA ASP A 104 14.00 -5.49 -14.99
C ASP A 104 14.54 -4.44 -15.98
N GLU A 105 13.64 -3.78 -16.70
CA GLU A 105 13.95 -2.71 -17.64
C GLU A 105 14.44 -1.44 -16.93
N THR A 106 15.15 -0.58 -17.66
CA THR A 106 15.54 0.73 -17.13
C THR A 106 14.30 1.60 -16.91
N PRO A 107 14.19 2.31 -15.76
CA PRO A 107 13.09 3.24 -15.55
C PRO A 107 13.05 4.32 -16.64
N TYR A 108 11.83 4.70 -17.01
CA TYR A 108 11.63 5.77 -17.98
C TYR A 108 11.87 7.14 -17.33
N ILE A 109 11.50 7.31 -16.06
CA ILE A 109 11.80 8.52 -15.29
C ILE A 109 12.51 8.12 -14.00
N THR A 110 13.61 8.79 -13.69
CA THR A 110 14.27 8.69 -12.39
C THR A 110 14.38 10.08 -11.79
N VAL A 111 13.88 10.24 -10.57
CA VAL A 111 14.01 11.44 -9.75
C VAL A 111 14.91 11.11 -8.57
N ASP A 112 16.11 11.69 -8.56
CA ASP A 112 16.97 11.70 -7.37
C ASP A 112 16.67 12.98 -6.59
N TYR A 113 16.15 12.85 -5.37
CA TYR A 113 15.77 13.98 -4.52
C TYR A 113 16.96 14.62 -3.78
N GLY A 114 18.19 14.14 -3.99
CA GLY A 114 19.40 14.64 -3.33
C GLY A 114 19.53 14.26 -1.84
N SER A 115 18.45 13.79 -1.21
CA SER A 115 18.42 13.26 0.16
C SER A 115 18.89 11.80 0.27
N GLY A 116 19.31 11.19 -0.85
CA GLY A 116 19.53 9.75 -1.00
C GLY A 116 18.25 8.94 -1.22
N MET A 117 17.11 9.61 -1.33
CA MET A 117 15.84 9.00 -1.75
C MET A 117 15.70 9.12 -3.27
N VAL A 118 15.29 8.03 -3.91
CA VAL A 118 15.14 7.94 -5.37
C VAL A 118 13.74 7.44 -5.71
N LEU A 119 13.08 8.10 -6.66
CA LEU A 119 11.83 7.64 -7.26
C LEU A 119 12.08 7.25 -8.72
N ASP A 120 11.86 5.97 -9.02
CA ASP A 120 11.90 5.43 -10.36
C ASP A 120 10.48 5.18 -10.87
N ILE A 121 10.24 5.45 -12.16
CA ILE A 121 8.93 5.32 -12.80
C ILE A 121 9.09 4.58 -14.13
N TRP A 122 8.34 3.50 -14.29
CA TRP A 122 8.25 2.74 -15.54
C TRP A 122 6.89 2.94 -16.18
N LYS A 123 6.84 2.76 -17.50
CA LYS A 123 5.61 2.53 -18.22
C LYS A 123 5.38 1.03 -18.29
N VAL A 124 4.30 0.53 -17.71
CA VAL A 124 4.00 -0.91 -17.65
C VAL A 124 2.60 -1.20 -18.21
N PRO A 125 2.38 -2.39 -18.81
CA PRO A 125 1.04 -2.84 -19.13
C PRO A 125 0.25 -3.04 -17.83
N LEU A 126 -0.99 -2.56 -17.81
CA LEU A 126 -1.88 -2.70 -16.65
C LEU A 126 -2.70 -3.99 -16.77
N GLU A 127 -2.84 -4.69 -15.66
CA GLU A 127 -3.67 -5.90 -15.60
C GLU A 127 -5.09 -5.53 -15.15
N ASN A 128 -6.07 -5.76 -16.02
CA ASN A 128 -7.49 -5.44 -15.79
C ASN A 128 -7.74 -3.98 -15.34
N PRO A 129 -7.30 -2.98 -16.12
CA PRO A 129 -7.49 -1.58 -15.76
C PRO A 129 -8.98 -1.24 -15.66
N ALA A 130 -9.35 -0.44 -14.67
CA ALA A 130 -10.70 0.14 -14.56
C ALA A 130 -10.95 1.20 -15.65
N ASN A 131 -9.88 1.70 -16.28
CA ASN A 131 -9.89 2.75 -17.29
C ASN A 131 -9.58 2.19 -18.70
N SER A 132 -9.76 3.03 -19.72
CA SER A 132 -9.59 2.64 -21.14
C SER A 132 -8.14 2.57 -21.63
N TRP A 133 -7.16 2.94 -20.81
CA TRP A 133 -5.74 2.84 -21.17
C TRP A 133 -5.15 1.47 -20.83
N ALA A 134 -4.32 0.95 -21.74
CA ALA A 134 -3.67 -0.37 -21.59
C ALA A 134 -2.37 -0.31 -20.76
N GLU A 135 -1.82 0.89 -20.54
CA GLU A 135 -0.54 1.09 -19.86
C GLU A 135 -0.67 2.18 -18.79
N GLY A 136 0.14 2.07 -17.74
CA GLY A 136 0.18 3.01 -16.64
C GLY A 136 1.56 3.07 -15.98
N PRO A 137 1.72 3.93 -14.97
CA PRO A 137 2.95 4.03 -14.22
C PRO A 137 3.11 2.88 -13.23
N PHE A 138 4.32 2.33 -13.17
CA PHE A 138 4.82 1.64 -11.99
C PHE A 138 5.75 2.60 -11.26
N PHE A 139 5.52 2.84 -9.98
CA PHE A 139 6.39 3.65 -9.11
C PHE A 139 7.23 2.72 -8.24
N ARG A 140 8.54 2.95 -8.17
CA ARG A 140 9.41 2.40 -7.13
C ARG A 140 10.10 3.54 -6.41
N PHE A 141 9.90 3.61 -5.11
CA PHE A 141 10.65 4.52 -4.26
C PHE A 141 11.66 3.76 -3.42
N THR A 142 12.89 4.25 -3.42
CA THR A 142 14.02 3.65 -2.72
C THR A 142 14.51 4.63 -1.68
N ARG A 143 14.58 4.16 -0.42
CA ARG A 143 15.15 4.91 0.70
C ARG A 143 16.66 4.73 0.78
N PRO A 144 17.38 5.61 1.51
CA PRO A 144 18.83 5.48 1.73
C PRO A 144 19.24 4.16 2.42
N ASP A 145 18.33 3.54 3.20
CA ASP A 145 18.56 2.25 3.85
C ASP A 145 18.32 1.04 2.92
N GLY A 146 18.05 1.29 1.64
CA GLY A 146 17.79 0.27 0.62
C GLY A 146 16.37 -0.29 0.64
N LYS A 147 15.50 0.13 1.57
CA LYS A 147 14.10 -0.29 1.56
C LYS A 147 13.37 0.31 0.37
N THR A 148 12.62 -0.53 -0.34
CA THR A 148 11.84 -0.14 -1.50
C THR A 148 10.35 -0.27 -1.24
N TYR A 149 9.57 0.59 -1.89
CA TYR A 149 8.12 0.48 -1.98
C TYR A 149 7.74 0.62 -3.45
N GLY A 150 7.12 -0.42 -4.02
CA GLY A 150 6.83 -0.53 -5.45
C GLY A 150 5.36 -0.86 -5.72
N TYR A 151 4.71 -0.10 -6.61
CA TYR A 151 3.33 -0.38 -7.02
C TYR A 151 2.99 0.17 -8.41
N ASP A 152 2.10 -0.51 -9.13
CA ASP A 152 1.43 0.01 -10.31
C ASP A 152 0.09 0.66 -9.97
N THR A 153 -0.34 1.64 -10.77
CA THR A 153 -1.67 2.22 -10.63
C THR A 153 -2.29 2.49 -11.99
N ASP A 154 -3.59 2.24 -12.08
CA ASP A 154 -4.40 2.55 -13.24
C ASP A 154 -5.12 3.89 -13.10
N GLN A 155 -4.88 4.66 -12.03
CA GLN A 155 -5.56 5.94 -11.74
C GLN A 155 -4.89 7.15 -12.40
N ILE A 156 -3.62 7.01 -12.81
CA ILE A 156 -2.86 8.08 -13.47
C ILE A 156 -2.43 7.55 -14.84
N PRO A 157 -2.79 8.21 -15.96
CA PRO A 157 -2.23 7.84 -17.24
C PRO A 157 -0.75 8.25 -17.31
N PHE A 158 0.09 7.38 -17.86
CA PHE A 158 1.54 7.63 -17.94
C PHE A 158 1.87 8.97 -18.64
N THR A 159 1.07 9.37 -19.63
CA THR A 159 1.23 10.63 -20.36
C THR A 159 1.08 11.88 -19.49
N MET A 160 0.34 11.80 -18.37
CA MET A 160 0.19 12.91 -17.45
C MET A 160 1.48 13.16 -16.66
N ILE A 161 2.23 12.10 -16.36
CA ILE A 161 3.52 12.19 -15.66
C ILE A 161 4.59 12.73 -16.61
N THR A 162 4.67 12.21 -17.83
CA THR A 162 5.70 12.67 -18.78
C THR A 162 5.55 14.14 -19.15
N ARG A 163 4.33 14.69 -19.11
CA ARG A 163 4.05 16.11 -19.36
C ARG A 163 4.60 17.06 -18.30
N LEU A 164 4.95 16.56 -17.11
CA LEU A 164 5.57 17.37 -16.06
C LEU A 164 7.05 17.65 -16.35
N PHE A 165 7.67 16.91 -17.25
CA PHE A 165 9.13 16.94 -17.48
C PHE A 165 9.47 17.06 -18.98
N SER A 166 8.54 17.63 -19.76
CA SER A 166 8.61 17.75 -21.22
C SER A 166 8.72 19.19 -21.70
#